data_AF-A0A924JDC9-F1
#
_entry.id   AF-A0A924JDC9-F1
#
_cell.length_a   1.000
_cell.length_b   1.000
_cell.length_c   1.000
_cell.angle_alpha   90.00
_cell.angle_beta   90.00
_cell.angle_gamma   90.00
#
_symmetry.space_group_name_H-M   'P 1'
#
loop_
_entity.id
_entity.type
_entity.pdbx_description
1 polymer ?
#
loop_
_entity_poly.entity_id
_entity_poly.type
_entity_poly.pdbx_seq_one_letter_code
_entity_poly.pdbx_strand_id
1 'polypeptide(L)'
;MEKQIPTLPVVNPQAAGIDIGSREHWVAVDQNKENVRSFGVYTQDHQQLIDHLRQHGITSVAMESTGTYWQTLFNALQQAGF
;
A
#
# COMPACT_ATOMS: atom_id res chain seq x y z
N MET A 1 7.96 2.05 -29.11
CA MET A 1 6.49 1.91 -29.12
C MET A 1 6.03 1.85 -27.69
N GLU A 2 5.22 2.80 -27.25
CA GLU A 2 4.56 2.69 -25.94
C GLU A 2 3.57 1.52 -26.00
N LYS A 3 3.70 0.59 -25.06
CA LYS A 3 2.82 -0.57 -24.99
C LYS A 3 1.48 -0.05 -24.47
N GLN A 4 0.45 -0.06 -25.31
CA GLN A 4 -0.90 0.31 -24.91
C GLN A 4 -1.39 -0.74 -23.91
N ILE A 5 -1.34 -0.42 -22.62
CA ILE A 5 -1.82 -1.32 -21.56
C ILE A 5 -3.34 -1.28 -21.63
N PRO A 6 -4.03 -2.40 -21.87
CA PRO A 6 -5.48 -2.45 -21.80
C PRO A 6 -5.93 -1.96 -20.43
N THR A 7 -6.75 -0.90 -20.39
CA THR A 7 -7.32 -0.41 -19.14
C THR A 7 -8.36 -1.41 -18.64
N LEU A 8 -8.05 -2.07 -17.52
CA LEU A 8 -9.03 -2.88 -16.79
C LEU A 8 -9.97 -1.96 -16.01
N PRO A 9 -11.27 -2.30 -15.90
CA PRO A 9 -12.17 -1.56 -15.04
C PRO A 9 -11.74 -1.67 -13.58
N VAL A 10 -11.74 -0.54 -12.86
CA VAL A 10 -11.47 -0.52 -11.42
C VAL A 10 -12.71 -1.01 -10.67
N VAL A 11 -12.59 -2.16 -10.00
CA VAL A 11 -13.69 -2.78 -9.24
C VAL A 11 -13.69 -2.37 -7.76
N ASN A 12 -12.51 -2.10 -7.19
CA ASN A 12 -12.32 -1.71 -5.79
C ASN A 12 -11.57 -0.38 -5.72
N PRO A 13 -12.26 0.77 -5.84
CA PRO A 13 -11.61 2.09 -5.94
C PRO A 13 -10.95 2.56 -4.64
N GLN A 14 -11.25 1.91 -3.51
CA GLN A 14 -10.71 2.21 -2.18
C GLN A 14 -9.69 1.14 -1.73
N ALA A 15 -9.12 0.40 -2.68
CA ALA A 15 -8.08 -0.58 -2.41
C ALA A 15 -6.70 0.03 -2.68
N ALA A 16 -5.78 -0.13 -1.73
CA ALA A 16 -4.37 0.17 -1.93
C ALA A 16 -3.57 -1.11 -2.20
N GLY A 17 -2.51 -0.97 -3.00
CA GLY A 17 -1.48 -2.00 -3.18
C GLY A 17 -0.22 -1.65 -2.39
N ILE A 18 0.37 -2.62 -1.69
CA ILE A 18 1.63 -2.45 -0.96
C ILE A 18 2.63 -3.53 -1.38
N ASP A 19 3.77 -3.08 -1.90
CA ASP A 19 4.96 -3.89 -2.16
C ASP A 19 5.88 -3.85 -0.94
N ILE A 20 6.37 -5.02 -0.50
CA ILE A 20 7.00 -5.18 0.82
C ILE A 20 8.50 -5.39 0.69
N GLY A 21 9.27 -4.32 0.93
CA GLY A 21 10.71 -4.39 1.06
C GLY A 21 11.19 -4.58 2.50
N SER A 22 12.44 -5.03 2.63
CA SER A 22 13.14 -5.15 3.93
C SER A 22 13.58 -3.81 4.53
N ARG A 23 13.53 -2.73 3.72
CA ARG A 23 13.98 -1.37 4.09
C ARG A 23 12.89 -0.33 3.95
N GLU A 24 11.96 -0.55 3.03
CA GLU A 24 10.84 0.34 2.75
C GLU A 24 9.67 -0.43 2.14
N HIS A 25 8.47 0.11 2.29
CA HIS A 25 7.24 -0.37 1.67
C HIS A 25 6.79 0.64 0.62
N TRP A 26 6.45 0.18 -0.58
CA TRP A 26 5.94 1.04 -1.64
C TRP A 26 4.43 0.91 -1.71
N VAL A 27 3.73 2.06 -1.62
CA VAL A 27 2.27 2.11 -1.47
C VAL A 27 1.66 2.84 -2.67
N ALA A 28 0.70 2.19 -3.33
CA ALA A 28 -0.12 2.76 -4.38
C ALA A 28 -1.57 2.87 -3.89
N VAL A 29 -2.10 4.10 -3.84
CA VAL A 29 -3.47 4.40 -3.34
C VAL A 29 -4.51 4.58 -4.45
N ASP A 30 -4.06 4.79 -5.70
CA ASP A 30 -4.91 4.91 -6.88
C ASP A 30 -4.11 4.62 -8.17
N GLN A 31 -4.66 4.98 -9.34
CA GLN A 31 -3.99 4.79 -10.63
C GLN A 31 -2.98 5.90 -10.99
N ASN A 32 -2.87 6.96 -10.17
CA ASN A 32 -1.95 8.05 -10.40
C ASN A 32 -0.56 7.69 -9.86
N LYS A 33 0.42 7.57 -10.76
CA LYS A 33 1.81 7.24 -10.41
C LYS A 33 2.43 8.26 -9.45
N GLU A 34 2.01 9.52 -9.50
CA GLU A 34 2.51 10.57 -8.61
C GLU A 34 2.03 10.41 -7.15
N ASN A 35 1.00 9.59 -6.93
CA ASN A 35 0.51 9.28 -5.59
C ASN A 35 1.22 8.05 -4.97
N VAL A 36 2.11 7.39 -5.71
CA VAL A 36 2.91 6.29 -5.17
C VAL A 36 3.98 6.84 -4.22
N ARG A 37 4.08 6.28 -3.02
CA ARG A 37 5.02 6.74 -1.98
C ARG A 37 5.67 5.57 -1.27
N SER A 38 6.92 5.75 -0.83
CA SER A 38 7.60 4.80 0.05
C SER A 38 7.57 5.22 1.51
N PHE A 39 7.53 4.23 2.40
CA PHE A 39 7.57 4.39 3.85
C PHE A 39 8.61 3.44 4.42
N GLY A 40 9.28 3.81 5.52
CA GLY A 40 10.17 2.89 6.23
C GLY A 40 9.43 1.70 6.88
N VAL A 41 10.21 0.86 7.57
CA VAL A 41 9.74 -0.41 8.17
C VAL A 41 9.62 -0.37 9.70
N TYR A 42 9.88 0.78 10.31
CA TYR A 42 9.77 0.94 11.76
C TYR A 42 8.36 1.39 12.16
N THR A 43 8.03 1.26 13.43
CA THR A 43 6.69 1.57 13.97
C THR A 43 6.19 2.97 13.60
N GLN A 44 7.07 3.97 13.63
CA GLN A 44 6.71 5.35 13.25
C GLN A 44 6.38 5.45 11.76
N ASP A 45 7.06 4.69 10.91
CA ASP A 45 6.82 4.68 9.46
C ASP A 45 5.51 3.96 9.13
N HIS A 46 5.21 2.86 9.82
CA HIS A 46 3.92 2.18 9.69
C HIS A 46 2.76 3.10 10.08
N GLN A 47 2.91 3.91 11.13
CA GLN A 47 1.88 4.88 11.51
C GLN A 47 1.67 5.93 10.41
N GLN A 48 2.76 6.46 9.83
CA GLN A 48 2.68 7.40 8.71
C GLN A 48 2.03 6.76 7.47
N LEU A 49 2.34 5.50 7.19
CA LEU A 49 1.71 4.73 6.12
C LEU A 49 0.21 4.60 6.37
N ILE A 50 -0.21 4.22 7.58
CA ILE A 50 -1.61 4.09 7.98
C ILE A 50 -2.35 5.42 7.83
N ASP A 51 -1.75 6.52 8.26
CA ASP A 51 -2.35 7.85 8.14
C ASP A 51 -2.50 8.26 6.67
N HIS A 52 -1.52 7.92 5.83
CA HIS A 52 -1.60 8.12 4.39
C HIS A 52 -2.76 7.33 3.76
N LEU A 53 -2.92 6.05 4.11
CA LEU A 53 -4.05 5.24 3.64
C LEU A 53 -5.40 5.87 4.03
N ARG A 54 -5.53 6.33 5.28
CA ARG A 54 -6.76 6.99 5.77
C ARG A 54 -7.04 8.31 5.07
N GLN A 55 -6.02 9.12 4.81
CA GLN A 55 -6.15 10.39 4.08
C GLN A 55 -6.69 10.18 2.66
N HIS A 56 -6.36 9.06 2.03
CA HIS A 56 -6.86 8.68 0.71
C HIS A 56 -8.19 7.89 0.75
N GLY A 57 -8.78 7.69 1.93
CA GLY A 57 -10.04 6.97 2.07
C GLY A 57 -9.95 5.47 1.71
N ILE A 58 -8.76 4.88 1.87
CA ILE A 58 -8.55 3.46 1.65
C ILE A 58 -9.27 2.65 2.73
N THR A 59 -9.93 1.58 2.31
CA THR A 59 -10.69 0.67 3.18
C THR A 59 -10.22 -0.78 3.09
N SER A 60 -9.40 -1.10 2.09
CA SER A 60 -8.85 -2.45 1.88
C SER A 60 -7.42 -2.36 1.35
N VAL A 61 -6.58 -3.32 1.73
CA VAL A 61 -5.17 -3.37 1.33
C VAL A 61 -4.87 -4.73 0.72
N ALA A 62 -4.27 -4.72 -0.47
CA ALA A 62 -3.55 -5.86 -1.02
C ALA A 62 -2.05 -5.65 -0.74
N MET A 63 -1.40 -6.64 -0.13
CA MET A 63 0.00 -6.55 0.30
C MET A 63 0.77 -7.78 -0.17
N GLU A 64 2.02 -7.59 -0.59
CA GLU A 64 2.94 -8.70 -0.86
C GLU A 64 3.20 -9.52 0.42
N SER A 65 3.00 -10.83 0.36
CA SER A 65 3.20 -11.75 1.51
C SER A 65 4.38 -12.71 1.34
N THR A 66 5.31 -12.40 0.43
CA THR A 66 6.53 -13.20 0.22
C THR A 66 7.54 -12.90 1.32
N GLY A 67 8.07 -13.94 1.98
CA GLY A 67 9.03 -13.78 3.07
C GLY A 67 8.39 -13.42 4.43
N THR A 68 9.10 -12.67 5.28
CA THR A 68 8.68 -12.39 6.67
C THR A 68 8.44 -10.91 6.97
N TYR A 69 8.87 -9.98 6.11
CA TYR A 69 8.82 -8.54 6.39
C TYR A 69 7.41 -7.97 6.45
N TRP A 70 6.42 -8.64 5.87
CA TRP A 70 5.01 -8.22 5.88
C TRP A 70 4.37 -8.30 7.27
N GLN A 71 4.88 -9.15 8.17
CA GLN A 71 4.20 -9.50 9.42
C GLN A 71 4.02 -8.29 10.35
N THR A 72 5.04 -7.42 10.43
CA THR A 72 5.02 -6.24 11.30
C THR A 72 4.04 -5.19 10.77
N LEU A 73 4.02 -4.98 9.46
CA LEU A 73 3.07 -4.07 8.82
C LEU A 73 1.64 -4.61 8.91
N PHE A 74 1.43 -5.92 8.66
CA PHE A 74 0.13 -6.58 8.79
C PHE A 74 -0.47 -6.37 10.18
N ASN A 75 0.31 -6.61 11.24
CA ASN A 75 -0.16 -6.41 12.60
C ASN A 75 -0.56 -4.95 12.87
N ALA A 76 0.20 -3.99 12.35
CA ALA A 76 -0.14 -2.57 12.48
C ALA A 76 -1.42 -2.20 11.71
N LEU A 77 -1.58 -2.70 10.48
CA LEU A 77 -2.77 -2.48 9.65
C LEU A 77 -4.03 -3.06 10.30
N GLN A 78 -3.97 -4.29 10.81
CA GLN A 78 -5.08 -4.94 11.52
C GLN A 78 -5.47 -4.18 12.79
N GLN A 79 -4.49 -3.71 13.57
CA GLN A 79 -4.76 -2.86 14.74
C GLN A 79 -5.40 -1.53 14.37
N ALA A 80 -5.09 -1.00 13.17
CA ALA A 80 -5.66 0.23 12.64
C ALA A 80 -7.04 0.05 11.97
N GLY A 81 -7.52 -1.19 11.82
CA GLY A 81 -8.84 -1.52 11.26
C GLY A 81 -8.88 -1.71 9.74
N PHE A 82 -7.74 -2.01 9.11
CA PHE A 82 -7.65 -2.41 7.70
C PHE A 82 -7.71 -3.94 7.53
#